data_AF-A0A922MAP2-F1
#
_entry.id   AF-A0A922MAP2-F1
#
_cell.length_a   1.000
_cell.length_b   1.000
_cell.length_c   1.000
_cell.angle_alpha   90.00
_cell.angle_beta   90.00
_cell.angle_gamma   90.00
#
_symmetry.space_group_name_H-M   'P 1'
#
loop_
_entity.id
_entity.type
_entity.pdbx_description
1 polymer ?
#
loop_
_entity_poly.entity_id
_entity_poly.type
_entity_poly.pdbx_seq_one_letter_code
_entity_poly.pdbx_strand_id
1 'polypeptide(L)'
;MDDKYETVKLCYTVHRYSSYSSNYIPENIMVNNPTDQLSRWFTDSNSPSQYIMLKLKSPSIVESIKFGKYIKAHVSDLKKFQIYGGAEENNLSLLLTA
;
A
#
# COMPACT_ATOMS: atom_id res chain seq x y z
N MET A 1 11.18 19.80 25.87
CA MET A 1 10.19 18.78 26.27
C MET A 1 10.02 17.92 25.04
N ASP A 2 10.58 16.72 25.05
CA ASP A 2 10.39 15.76 23.95
C ASP A 2 9.07 15.07 24.18
N ASP A 3 7.98 15.68 23.70
CA ASP A 3 6.68 15.02 23.68
C ASP A 3 6.79 13.81 22.75
N LYS A 4 6.95 12.64 23.36
CA LYS A 4 7.14 11.38 22.66
C LYS A 4 5.77 10.88 22.24
N TYR A 5 5.33 11.23 21.04
CA TYR A 5 4.09 10.72 20.47
C TYR A 5 4.20 9.20 20.29
N GLU A 6 3.14 8.48 20.63
CA GLU A 6 3.07 7.04 20.43
C GLU A 6 2.75 6.74 18.96
N THR A 7 3.68 6.06 18.26
CA THR A 7 3.41 5.56 16.91
C THR A 7 2.48 4.35 16.99
N VAL A 8 1.28 4.48 16.43
CA VAL A 8 0.28 3.41 16.38
C VAL A 8 0.09 2.87 14.96
N LYS A 9 -0.38 1.63 14.83
CA LYS A 9 -0.76 1.07 13.53
C LYS A 9 -2.06 1.72 13.05
N LEU A 10 -1.98 2.48 11.97
CA LEU A 10 -3.15 3.12 11.35
C LEU A 10 -3.99 2.07 10.61
N CYS A 11 -5.28 1.98 10.96
CA CYS A 11 -6.25 1.15 10.24
C CYS A 11 -6.64 1.82 8.92
N TYR A 12 -6.72 1.03 7.86
CA TYR A 12 -7.11 1.48 6.52
C TYR A 12 -8.03 0.46 5.85
N THR A 13 -8.73 0.90 4.81
CA THR A 13 -9.40 0.05 3.83
C THR A 13 -8.84 0.32 2.44
N VAL A 14 -8.96 -0.65 1.54
CA VAL A 14 -8.76 -0.38 0.11
C VAL A 14 -9.91 0.53 -0.36
N HIS A 15 -9.58 1.67 -0.96
CA HIS A 15 -10.55 2.65 -1.44
C HIS A 15 -10.73 2.59 -2.95
N ARG A 16 -9.61 2.61 -3.68
CA ARG A 16 -9.57 2.47 -5.15
C ARG A 16 -8.31 1.74 -5.57
N TYR A 17 -8.32 1.19 -6.77
CA TYR A 17 -7.18 0.54 -7.38
C TYR A 17 -7.33 0.59 -8.90
N SER A 18 -6.21 0.49 -9.61
CA SER A 18 -6.21 0.52 -11.07
C SER A 18 -6.78 -0.75 -11.68
N SER A 19 -6.29 -1.91 -11.25
CA SER A 19 -6.75 -3.23 -11.70
C SER A 19 -6.26 -4.35 -10.79
N TYR A 20 -6.66 -5.59 -11.05
CA TYR A 20 -6.12 -6.77 -10.39
C TYR A 20 -6.29 -8.01 -11.28
N SER A 21 -5.46 -9.03 -11.08
CA SER A 21 -5.53 -10.29 -11.81
C SER A 21 -6.11 -11.41 -10.95
N SER A 22 -7.17 -12.06 -11.43
CA SER A 22 -7.70 -13.31 -10.86
C SER A 22 -7.88 -13.26 -9.33
N ASN A 23 -7.17 -14.13 -8.59
CA ASN A 23 -7.23 -14.23 -7.13
C ASN A 23 -6.31 -13.23 -6.39
N TYR A 24 -5.56 -12.40 -7.11
CA TYR A 24 -4.64 -11.41 -6.53
C TYR A 24 -5.35 -10.10 -6.22
N ILE A 25 -6.42 -10.19 -5.43
CA ILE A 25 -7.29 -9.05 -5.12
C ILE A 25 -6.57 -7.99 -4.27
N PRO A 26 -6.96 -6.71 -4.39
CA PRO A 26 -6.40 -5.60 -3.63
C PRO A 26 -6.37 -5.82 -2.11
N GLU A 27 -7.41 -6.43 -1.55
CA GLU A 27 -7.58 -6.64 -0.10
C GLU A 27 -6.52 -7.59 0.48
N ASN A 28 -5.84 -8.38 -0.35
CA ASN A 28 -4.78 -9.27 0.10
C ASN A 28 -3.61 -8.51 0.76
N ILE A 29 -3.41 -7.22 0.49
CA ILE A 29 -2.37 -6.41 1.17
C ILE A 29 -2.63 -6.24 2.67
N MET A 30 -3.86 -6.46 3.13
CA MET A 30 -4.27 -6.26 4.51
C MET A 30 -3.81 -7.40 5.43
N VAL A 31 -3.38 -8.53 4.84
CA VAL A 31 -2.95 -9.74 5.54
C VAL A 31 -1.46 -9.99 5.27
N ASN A 32 -0.66 -10.10 6.33
CA ASN A 32 0.75 -10.49 6.20
C ASN A 32 0.88 -12.01 6.29
N ASN A 33 0.79 -12.71 5.15
CA ASN A 33 0.96 -14.16 5.08
C ASN A 33 2.12 -14.54 4.13
N PRO A 34 3.38 -14.52 4.60
CA PRO A 34 4.56 -14.71 3.75
C PRO A 34 4.70 -16.12 3.17
N THR A 35 3.94 -17.11 3.67
CA THR A 35 3.96 -18.49 3.18
C THR A 35 2.92 -18.75 2.09
N ASP A 36 1.96 -17.85 1.90
CA ASP A 36 0.93 -17.95 0.87
C ASP A 36 1.27 -17.09 -0.35
N GLN A 37 1.50 -17.73 -1.49
CA GLN A 37 1.82 -17.05 -2.74
C GLN A 37 0.66 -16.20 -3.28
N LEU A 38 -0.58 -16.51 -2.91
CA LEU A 38 -1.76 -15.78 -3.35
C LEU A 38 -2.05 -14.56 -2.48
N SER A 39 -1.44 -14.45 -1.29
CA SER A 39 -1.63 -13.34 -0.34
C SER A 39 -0.91 -12.05 -0.78
N ARG A 40 -1.27 -11.56 -1.97
CA ARG A 40 -0.79 -10.31 -2.56
C ARG A 40 -1.82 -9.71 -3.50
N TRP A 41 -1.71 -8.41 -3.73
CA TRP A 41 -2.34 -7.74 -4.86
C TRP A 41 -1.40 -7.78 -6.07
N PHE A 42 -1.95 -8.00 -7.26
CA PHE A 42 -1.19 -8.01 -8.51
C PHE A 42 -2.05 -7.46 -9.64
N THR A 43 -1.51 -6.51 -10.40
CA THR A 43 -2.22 -5.85 -11.51
C THR A 43 -2.26 -6.76 -12.73
N ASP A 44 -3.32 -6.67 -13.52
CA ASP A 44 -3.44 -7.37 -14.82
C ASP A 44 -2.93 -6.53 -16.01
N SER A 45 -2.43 -5.33 -15.75
CA SER A 45 -1.95 -4.37 -16.74
C SER A 45 -0.49 -4.00 -16.51
N ASN A 46 0.23 -3.80 -17.62
CA ASN A 46 1.59 -3.28 -17.64
C ASN A 46 1.64 -1.76 -17.91
N SER A 47 0.49 -1.08 -17.96
CA SER A 47 0.49 0.37 -18.16
C SER A 47 1.08 1.07 -16.93
N PRO A 48 1.89 2.14 -17.11
CA PRO A 48 2.68 2.73 -16.02
C PRO A 48 1.85 3.36 -14.89
N SER A 49 0.55 3.57 -15.09
CA SER A 49 -0.35 4.20 -14.12
C SER A 49 -1.09 3.17 -13.23
N GLN A 50 -0.39 2.15 -12.74
CA GLN A 50 -0.96 1.22 -11.77
C GLN A 50 -0.89 1.80 -10.35
N TYR A 51 -1.97 1.67 -9.60
CA TYR A 51 -2.05 2.22 -8.25
C TYR A 51 -3.03 1.44 -7.37
N ILE A 52 -2.80 1.56 -6.06
CA ILE A 52 -3.75 1.22 -5.01
C ILE A 52 -3.85 2.41 -4.07
N MET A 53 -5.07 2.81 -3.75
CA MET A 53 -5.38 3.93 -2.88
C MET A 53 -6.00 3.40 -1.60
N LEU A 54 -5.42 3.78 -0.46
CA LEU A 54 -5.86 3.38 0.86
C LEU A 54 -6.60 4.55 1.51
N LYS A 55 -7.73 4.26 2.15
CA LYS A 55 -8.46 5.24 2.97
C LYS A 55 -8.25 4.89 4.43
N LEU A 56 -7.62 5.81 5.17
CA LEU A 56 -7.48 5.68 6.61
C LEU A 56 -8.85 5.78 7.29
N LYS A 57 -9.04 5.03 8.39
CA LYS A 57 -10.29 5.07 9.17
C LYS A 57 -10.61 6.47 9.71
N SER A 58 -9.58 7.23 10.04
CA SER A 58 -9.64 8.62 10.48
C SER A 58 -8.46 9.39 9.89
N PRO A 59 -8.57 10.72 9.68
CA PRO A 59 -7.42 11.55 9.36
C PRO A 59 -6.31 11.35 10.39
N SER A 60 -5.06 11.19 9.96
CA SER A 60 -3.94 10.87 10.83
C SER A 60 -2.62 11.34 10.21
N ILE A 61 -1.61 11.53 11.06
CA ILE A 61 -0.23 11.78 10.61
C ILE A 61 0.38 10.44 10.22
N VAL A 62 0.78 10.31 8.95
CA VAL A 62 1.37 9.08 8.41
C VAL A 62 2.88 9.24 8.38
N GLU A 63 3.57 8.54 9.28
CA GLU A 63 5.03 8.64 9.41
C GLU A 63 5.79 7.54 8.67
N SER A 64 5.17 6.36 8.53
CA SER A 64 5.82 5.20 7.91
C SER A 64 4.85 4.35 7.12
N ILE A 65 5.40 3.69 6.11
CA ILE A 65 4.75 2.61 5.37
C ILE A 65 5.62 1.35 5.47
N LYS A 66 4.99 0.18 5.54
CA LYS A 66 5.69 -1.11 5.60
C LYS A 66 5.15 -2.02 4.50
N PHE A 67 6.06 -2.59 3.71
CA PHE A 67 5.73 -3.57 2.69
C PHE A 67 6.12 -4.97 3.18
N GLY A 68 5.12 -5.84 3.34
CA GLY A 68 5.36 -7.27 3.56
C GLY A 68 5.94 -7.93 2.30
N LYS A 69 6.58 -9.09 2.47
CA LYS A 69 7.17 -9.86 1.36
C LYS A 69 6.77 -11.31 1.44
N TYR A 70 6.81 -11.97 0.29
CA TYR A 70 6.81 -13.43 0.23
C TYR A 70 8.11 -13.98 0.86
N ILE A 71 8.07 -15.19 1.41
CA ILE A 71 9.21 -15.83 2.08
C ILE A 71 10.43 -16.00 1.16
N LYS A 72 10.23 -16.03 -0.16
CA LYS A 72 11.28 -16.07 -1.18
C LYS A 72 11.24 -14.79 -2.02
N ALA A 73 12.40 -14.40 -2.57
CA ALA A 73 12.47 -13.33 -3.55
C ALA A 73 11.51 -13.61 -4.73
N HIS A 74 10.74 -12.60 -5.14
CA HIS A 74 9.76 -12.73 -6.21
C HIS A 74 9.99 -11.64 -7.27
N VAL A 75 9.80 -11.99 -8.54
CA VAL A 75 9.99 -11.06 -9.69
C VAL A 75 9.04 -9.86 -9.67
N SER A 76 7.96 -9.95 -8.90
CA SER A 76 6.95 -8.91 -8.74
C SER A 76 7.24 -7.94 -7.58
N ASP A 77 8.36 -8.10 -6.88
CA ASP A 77 8.76 -7.15 -5.85
C ASP A 77 8.92 -5.76 -6.47
N LEU A 78 8.37 -4.74 -5.80
CA LEU A 78 8.46 -3.36 -6.24
C LEU A 78 9.93 -2.90 -6.18
N LYS A 79 10.51 -2.62 -7.35
CA LYS A 79 11.87 -2.06 -7.48
C LYS A 79 11.88 -0.53 -7.41
N LYS A 80 10.80 0.09 -7.86
CA LYS A 80 10.59 1.55 -7.86
C LYS A 80 9.12 1.82 -7.57
N PHE A 81 8.84 2.78 -6.71
CA PHE A 81 7.48 3.19 -6.39
C PHE A 81 7.42 4.61 -5.85
N GLN A 82 6.23 5.19 -5.92
CA GLN A 82 5.94 6.50 -5.33
C GLN A 82 4.76 6.36 -4.38
N ILE A 83 4.78 7.16 -3.31
CA ILE A 83 3.68 7.27 -2.36
C ILE A 83 3.14 8.67 -2.42
N TYR A 84 1.84 8.76 -2.61
CA TYR A 84 1.09 10.00 -2.58
C TYR A 84 0.12 9.98 -1.41
N GLY A 85 -0.18 11.14 -0.84
CA GLY A 85 -1.16 11.26 0.25
C GLY A 85 -1.72 12.67 0.37
N GLY A 86 -2.92 12.76 0.93
CA GLY A 86 -3.67 14.00 1.08
C GLY A 86 -5.01 13.75 1.75
N ALA A 87 -5.70 14.82 2.12
CA ALA A 87 -7.04 14.75 2.71
C ALA A 87 -8.13 14.47 1.65
N GLU A 88 -7.86 14.78 0.38
CA GLU A 88 -8.78 14.63 -0.73
C GLU A 88 -8.15 13.78 -1.84
N GLU A 89 -8.94 12.86 -2.41
CA GLU A 89 -8.46 11.88 -3.40
C GLU A 89 -7.97 12.50 -4.72
N ASN A 90 -8.44 13.69 -5.07
CA ASN A 90 -8.09 14.39 -6.30
C ASN A 90 -6.93 15.39 -6.12
N ASN A 91 -6.41 15.52 -4.90
CA ASN A 91 -5.37 16.48 -4.55
C ASN A 91 -4.35 15.84 -3.59
N LEU A 92 -3.56 14.91 -4.13
CA LEU A 92 -2.54 14.19 -3.37
C LEU A 92 -1.15 14.78 -3.63
N SER A 93 -0.37 14.93 -2.56
CA SER A 93 1.03 15.35 -2.62
C SER A 93 1.95 14.14 -2.67
N LEU A 94 3.07 14.23 -3.39
CA LEU A 94 4.13 13.22 -3.37
C LEU A 94 4.81 13.22 -1.99
N LEU A 95 4.81 12.07 -1.31
CA LEU A 95 5.38 11.89 0.04
C LEU A 95 6.71 11.13 0.01
N LEU A 96 6.86 10.16 -0.90
CA LEU A 96 8.05 9.32 -1.02
C LEU A 96 8.27 8.90 -2.47
N THR A 97 9.53 8.86 -2.89
CA THR A 97 9.98 8.15 -4.11
C THR A 97 11.10 7.20 -3.71
N ALA A 98 10.99 5.93 -4.10
CA ALA A 98 11.95 4.86 -3.82
C ALA A 98 12.21 4.01 -5.05
#